data_AF-A0A7Y5WJG1-F1
#
_entry.id   AF-A0A7Y5WJG1-F1
#
_cell.length_a   1.000
_cell.length_b   1.000
_cell.length_c   1.000
_cell.angle_alpha   90.00
_cell.angle_beta   90.00
_cell.angle_gamma   90.00
#
_symmetry.space_group_name_H-M   'P 1'
#
loop_
_entity.id
_entity.type
_entity.pdbx_description
1 polymer ?
#
loop_
_entity_poly.entity_id
_entity_poly.type
_entity_poly.pdbx_seq_one_letter_code
_entity_poly.pdbx_strand_id
1 'polypeptide(L)'
;MRSPQVEAATGLPPQVTIYEVGPRDGLQNEKTVVPAATKVEFIRRLAAAGLGTIETTSFVPAKWVPQMGDAEEVLGALGADGLGRQRPALVPNERGLDRAEELGLGAIAIFGSATETFAQKNLNRSVAEQYAMFEPVVKRALADDMWVRAYVSMCFGDPWEGPVPIEQVVDTAERLMDLGCHELSLGDTIGVGTTGHVHRLLEALAARGIGTDRIAVHFHDTYGQALANTMAALRDGVSVVDAAAGGLGGCPYAKSATGNLATEDLVWALHGAGVETGVDLDALVETSVWMARQLGRPSPSNVVRALAGA
;
A
#
# COMPACT_ATOMS: atom_id res chain seq x y z
N MET A 1 0.15 -26.40 13.70
CA MET A 1 1.13 -25.36 14.06
C MET A 1 0.47 -24.03 13.71
N ARG A 2 0.23 -23.13 14.67
CA ARG A 2 -0.46 -21.84 14.44
C ARG A 2 0.49 -20.63 14.40
N SER A 3 1.75 -20.85 14.72
CA SER A 3 2.83 -19.87 14.65
C SER A 3 4.09 -20.54 14.09
N PRO A 4 4.98 -19.79 13.41
CA PRO A 4 6.27 -20.31 13.00
C PRO A 4 7.16 -20.60 14.21
N GLN A 5 8.13 -21.51 14.05
CA GLN A 5 9.28 -21.57 14.94
C GLN A 5 10.10 -20.28 14.75
N VAL A 6 10.50 -19.66 15.87
CA VAL A 6 11.30 -18.43 15.82
C VAL A 6 12.77 -18.78 15.68
N GLU A 7 13.36 -18.37 14.57
CA GLU A 7 14.80 -18.42 14.30
C GLU A 7 15.22 -17.01 13.88
N ALA A 8 15.72 -16.24 14.85
CA ALA A 8 16.01 -14.82 14.67
C ALA A 8 16.97 -14.59 13.48
N ALA A 9 16.52 -13.83 12.49
CA ALA A 9 17.33 -13.51 11.33
C ALA A 9 18.25 -12.31 11.62
N THR A 10 19.49 -12.36 11.13
CA THR A 10 20.41 -11.23 11.21
C THR A 10 20.18 -10.26 10.06
N GLY A 11 20.44 -8.97 10.30
CA GLY A 11 20.37 -7.93 9.26
C GLY A 11 18.96 -7.47 8.89
N LEU A 12 17.93 -7.80 9.69
CA LEU A 12 16.60 -7.22 9.56
C LEU A 12 16.40 -6.11 10.60
N PRO A 13 15.52 -5.12 10.35
CA PRO A 13 15.11 -4.17 11.37
C PRO A 13 14.43 -4.90 12.54
N PRO A 14 14.60 -4.42 13.79
CA PRO A 14 14.01 -5.06 14.97
C PRO A 14 12.47 -5.00 14.95
N GLN A 15 11.92 -3.97 14.29
CA GLN A 15 10.49 -3.74 14.15
C GLN A 15 10.17 -3.32 12.71
N VAL A 16 9.06 -3.84 12.19
CA VAL A 16 8.51 -3.46 10.88
C VAL A 16 7.12 -2.89 11.05
N THR A 17 6.88 -1.73 10.45
CA THR A 17 5.54 -1.17 10.31
C THR A 17 4.87 -1.77 9.08
N ILE A 18 3.75 -2.45 9.30
CA ILE A 18 2.88 -2.88 8.20
C ILE A 18 1.88 -1.75 7.94
N TYR A 19 1.91 -1.22 6.72
CA TYR A 19 0.92 -0.26 6.24
C TYR A 19 -0.16 -1.05 5.49
N GLU A 20 -1.28 -1.27 6.15
CA GLU A 20 -2.36 -2.10 5.64
C GLU A 20 -3.17 -1.35 4.58
N VAL A 21 -3.10 -1.81 3.32
CA VAL A 21 -3.79 -1.19 2.17
C VAL A 21 -5.07 -1.92 1.77
N GLY A 22 -5.44 -3.00 2.45
CA GLY A 22 -6.61 -3.83 2.13
C GLY A 22 -7.91 -3.05 1.96
N PRO A 23 -8.30 -2.16 2.90
CA PRO A 23 -9.56 -1.41 2.78
C PRO A 23 -9.63 -0.46 1.58
N ARG A 24 -8.49 0.09 1.14
CA ARG A 24 -8.38 0.96 -0.03
C ARG A 24 -7.98 0.16 -1.27
N ASP A 25 -6.69 -0.12 -1.42
CA ASP A 25 -6.11 -0.75 -2.61
C ASP A 25 -6.65 -2.16 -2.84
N GLY A 26 -6.76 -2.94 -1.75
CA GLY A 26 -7.25 -4.32 -1.83
C GLY A 26 -8.69 -4.42 -2.32
N LEU A 27 -9.56 -3.50 -1.91
CA LEU A 27 -10.97 -3.49 -2.33
C LEU A 27 -11.18 -2.76 -3.66
N GLN A 28 -10.30 -1.84 -4.05
CA GLN A 28 -10.50 -0.89 -5.15
C GLN A 28 -10.95 -1.54 -6.47
N ASN A 29 -10.42 -2.72 -6.78
CA ASN A 29 -10.70 -3.45 -8.03
C ASN A 29 -11.69 -4.61 -7.87
N GLU A 30 -12.36 -4.73 -6.72
CA GLU A 30 -13.42 -5.72 -6.54
C GLU A 30 -14.60 -5.44 -7.48
N LYS A 31 -15.14 -6.51 -8.07
CA LYS A 31 -16.23 -6.41 -9.06
C LYS A 31 -17.55 -5.93 -8.45
N THR A 32 -17.77 -6.29 -7.19
CA THR A 32 -18.99 -5.98 -6.47
C THR A 32 -18.68 -4.92 -5.42
N VAL A 33 -19.44 -3.84 -5.42
CA VAL A 33 -19.29 -2.77 -4.44
C VAL A 33 -19.55 -3.33 -3.04
N VAL A 34 -18.53 -3.28 -2.20
CA VAL A 34 -18.62 -3.67 -0.79
C VAL A 34 -19.31 -2.54 -0.03
N PRO A 35 -20.37 -2.81 0.75
CA PRO A 35 -21.06 -1.77 1.52
C PRO A 35 -20.14 -1.05 2.52
N ALA A 36 -20.38 0.25 2.74
CA ALA A 36 -19.62 1.06 3.69
C ALA A 36 -19.54 0.43 5.09
N ALA A 37 -20.66 -0.08 5.61
CA ALA A 37 -20.70 -0.77 6.91
C ALA A 37 -19.74 -1.98 6.98
N THR A 38 -19.59 -2.72 5.89
CA THR A 38 -18.64 -3.84 5.78
C THR A 38 -17.20 -3.33 5.76
N LYS A 39 -16.90 -2.23 5.07
CA LYS A 39 -15.57 -1.61 5.07
C LYS A 39 -15.18 -1.08 6.45
N VAL A 40 -16.12 -0.45 7.14
CA VAL A 40 -15.92 0.06 8.52
C VAL A 40 -15.63 -1.09 9.48
N GLU A 41 -16.41 -2.17 9.41
CA GLU A 41 -16.17 -3.38 10.20
C GLU A 41 -14.79 -4.00 9.87
N PHE A 42 -14.41 -4.02 8.59
CA PHE A 42 -13.10 -4.51 8.17
C PHE A 42 -11.96 -3.70 8.80
N ILE A 43 -12.01 -2.36 8.70
CA ILE A 43 -11.01 -1.46 9.29
C ILE A 43 -10.92 -1.65 10.81
N ARG A 44 -12.06 -1.77 11.51
CA ARG A 44 -12.10 -2.01 12.96
C ARG A 44 -11.45 -3.34 13.34
N ARG A 45 -11.73 -4.41 12.58
CA ARG A 45 -11.12 -5.73 12.80
C ARG A 45 -9.61 -5.70 12.57
N LEU A 46 -9.15 -5.04 11.51
CA LEU A 46 -7.73 -4.86 11.21
C LEU A 46 -7.01 -4.11 12.35
N ALA A 47 -7.61 -3.02 12.84
CA ALA A 47 -7.07 -2.26 13.96
C ALA A 47 -7.03 -3.11 15.25
N ALA A 48 -8.10 -3.89 15.51
CA ALA A 48 -8.17 -4.79 16.66
C ALA A 48 -7.15 -5.94 16.57
N ALA A 49 -6.75 -6.36 15.37
CA ALA A 49 -5.66 -7.31 15.14
C ALA A 49 -4.27 -6.69 15.33
N GLY A 50 -4.18 -5.41 15.69
CA GLY A 50 -2.91 -4.72 15.99
C GLY A 50 -2.29 -3.97 14.82
N LEU A 51 -2.98 -3.84 13.68
CA LEU A 51 -2.48 -3.04 12.56
C LEU A 51 -2.55 -1.55 12.91
N GLY A 52 -1.38 -0.95 13.11
CA GLY A 52 -1.22 0.44 13.51
C GLY A 52 -1.62 1.42 12.42
N THR A 53 -1.14 1.21 11.19
CA THR A 53 -1.41 2.09 10.04
C THR A 53 -2.31 1.39 9.03
N ILE A 54 -3.47 1.97 8.73
CA ILE A 54 -4.48 1.40 7.84
C ILE A 54 -4.92 2.47 6.87
N GLU A 55 -4.74 2.23 5.57
CA GLU A 55 -5.24 3.11 4.53
C GLU A 55 -6.73 2.89 4.33
N THR A 56 -7.52 3.87 4.77
CA THR A 56 -8.95 3.66 5.04
C THR A 56 -9.79 3.73 3.78
N THR A 57 -9.50 4.68 2.88
CA THR A 57 -10.32 4.98 1.69
C THR A 57 -9.58 5.87 0.69
N SER A 58 -10.28 6.34 -0.33
CA SER A 58 -9.78 7.21 -1.39
C SER A 58 -10.80 8.26 -1.80
N PHE A 59 -10.34 9.50 -2.03
CA PHE A 59 -11.14 10.61 -2.56
C PHE A 59 -11.03 10.75 -4.08
N VAL A 60 -10.82 9.62 -4.77
CA VAL A 60 -10.97 9.53 -6.22
C VAL A 60 -12.44 9.74 -6.64
N PRO A 61 -12.71 10.17 -7.88
CA PRO A 61 -14.10 10.30 -8.33
C PRO A 61 -14.80 8.94 -8.41
N ALA A 62 -15.94 8.81 -7.73
CA ALA A 62 -16.76 7.58 -7.70
C ALA A 62 -17.16 7.06 -9.09
N LYS A 63 -17.23 7.95 -10.08
CA LYS A 63 -17.46 7.58 -11.49
C LYS A 63 -16.39 6.61 -12.02
N TRP A 64 -15.13 6.81 -11.62
CA TRP A 64 -13.99 6.02 -12.08
C TRP A 64 -13.73 4.83 -11.16
N VAL A 65 -13.95 5.02 -9.86
CA VAL A 65 -13.72 3.98 -8.85
C VAL A 65 -14.95 3.92 -7.93
N PRO A 66 -16.02 3.22 -8.34
CA PRO A 66 -17.26 3.13 -7.56
C PRO A 66 -17.04 2.55 -6.16
N GLN A 67 -16.04 1.66 -6.01
CA GLN A 67 -15.69 1.09 -4.72
C GLN A 67 -15.34 2.15 -3.67
N MET A 68 -14.82 3.31 -4.08
CA MET A 68 -14.36 4.36 -3.15
C MET A 68 -15.37 5.53 -3.06
N GLY A 69 -16.58 5.34 -3.60
CA GLY A 69 -17.61 6.39 -3.63
C GLY A 69 -18.25 6.72 -2.27
N ASP A 70 -17.97 5.93 -1.24
CA ASP A 70 -18.54 6.03 0.11
C ASP A 70 -17.51 6.49 1.16
N ALA A 71 -16.47 7.22 0.74
CA ALA A 71 -15.39 7.70 1.62
C ALA A 71 -15.89 8.48 2.84
N GLU A 72 -16.83 9.42 2.66
CA GLU A 72 -17.44 10.19 3.74
C GLU A 72 -18.23 9.31 4.71
N GLU A 73 -18.96 8.32 4.20
CA GLU A 73 -19.74 7.40 5.03
C GLU A 73 -18.81 6.52 5.88
N VAL A 74 -17.75 6.00 5.28
CA VAL A 74 -16.73 5.18 5.97
C VAL A 74 -16.03 6.00 7.06
N LEU A 75 -15.49 7.18 6.72
CA LEU A 75 -14.78 8.01 7.68
C LEU A 75 -15.72 8.55 8.77
N GLY A 76 -16.94 8.97 8.42
CA GLY A 76 -17.94 9.42 9.39
C GLY A 76 -18.34 8.31 10.37
N ALA A 77 -18.46 7.07 9.91
CA ALA A 77 -18.79 5.92 10.75
C ALA A 77 -17.61 5.46 11.64
N LEU A 78 -16.36 5.68 11.20
CA LEU A 78 -15.16 5.46 12.01
C LEU A 78 -14.99 6.56 13.07
N GLY A 79 -15.43 7.78 12.78
CA GLY A 79 -15.28 8.92 13.70
C GLY A 79 -13.81 9.19 14.01
N ALA A 80 -13.48 9.44 15.27
CA ALA A 80 -12.10 9.72 15.69
C ALA A 80 -11.12 8.58 15.37
N ASP A 81 -11.59 7.32 15.34
CA ASP A 81 -10.76 6.15 15.02
C ASP A 81 -10.34 6.07 13.54
N GLY A 82 -10.97 6.88 12.69
CA GLY A 82 -10.67 7.02 11.27
C GLY A 82 -9.79 8.21 10.92
N LEU A 83 -9.29 8.94 11.92
CA LEU A 83 -8.50 10.17 11.73
C LEU A 83 -7.06 10.01 12.24
N GLY A 84 -6.24 11.03 11.95
CA GLY A 84 -4.84 11.09 12.36
C GLY A 84 -3.88 10.36 11.42
N ARG A 85 -2.58 10.40 11.77
CA ARG A 85 -1.49 9.92 10.89
C ARG A 85 -1.61 8.44 10.50
N GLN A 86 -2.19 7.64 11.38
CA GLN A 86 -2.34 6.19 11.24
C GLN A 86 -3.54 5.77 10.38
N ARG A 87 -4.34 6.73 9.90
CA ARG A 87 -5.53 6.49 9.08
C ARG A 87 -5.48 7.29 7.77
N PRO A 88 -4.41 7.13 6.97
CA PRO A 88 -4.28 7.85 5.71
C PRO A 88 -5.42 7.49 4.74
N ALA A 89 -5.70 8.41 3.83
CA ALA A 89 -6.56 8.18 2.67
C ALA A 89 -5.90 8.71 1.40
N LEU A 90 -6.21 8.10 0.26
CA LEU A 90 -5.66 8.53 -1.03
C LEU A 90 -6.37 9.80 -1.52
N VAL A 91 -5.63 10.86 -1.82
CA VAL A 91 -6.14 12.17 -2.22
C VAL A 91 -5.39 12.66 -3.46
N PRO A 92 -5.89 12.37 -4.69
CA PRO A 92 -5.12 12.62 -5.91
C PRO A 92 -5.22 14.05 -6.46
N ASN A 93 -6.13 14.89 -5.95
CA ASN A 93 -6.37 16.24 -6.48
C ASN A 93 -7.00 17.15 -5.41
N GLU A 94 -7.02 18.45 -5.68
CA GLU A 94 -7.51 19.49 -4.75
C GLU A 94 -8.96 19.29 -4.33
N ARG A 95 -9.84 18.83 -5.24
CA ARG A 95 -11.24 18.54 -4.87
C ARG A 95 -11.35 17.38 -3.87
N GLY A 96 -10.47 16.39 -4.00
CA GLY A 96 -10.36 15.33 -3.00
C GLY A 96 -9.84 15.87 -1.67
N LEU A 97 -8.91 16.83 -1.72
CA LEU A 97 -8.34 17.47 -0.54
C LEU A 97 -9.36 18.33 0.21
N ASP A 98 -10.20 19.09 -0.51
CA ASP A 98 -11.30 19.86 0.09
C ASP A 98 -12.17 18.95 0.99
N ARG A 99 -12.55 17.78 0.47
CA ARG A 99 -13.35 16.79 1.19
C ARG A 99 -12.59 16.15 2.35
N ALA A 100 -11.29 15.91 2.19
CA ALA A 100 -10.44 15.34 3.23
C ALA A 100 -10.28 16.31 4.42
N GLU A 101 -10.12 17.60 4.15
CA GLU A 101 -10.04 18.67 5.14
C GLU A 101 -11.37 18.86 5.88
N GLU A 102 -12.49 18.86 5.15
CA GLU A 102 -13.84 18.94 5.75
C GLU A 102 -14.08 17.81 6.78
N LEU A 103 -13.46 16.65 6.58
CA LEU A 103 -13.53 15.49 7.48
C LEU A 103 -12.42 15.49 8.55
N GLY A 104 -11.47 16.42 8.52
CA GLY A 104 -10.39 16.52 9.49
C GLY A 104 -9.32 15.43 9.35
N LEU A 105 -9.05 14.95 8.14
CA LEU A 105 -7.96 13.98 7.92
C LEU A 105 -6.60 14.58 8.29
N GLY A 106 -5.80 13.79 9.01
CA GLY A 106 -4.43 14.18 9.40
C GLY A 106 -3.33 13.56 8.55
N ALA A 107 -3.70 12.69 7.60
CA ALA A 107 -2.76 12.06 6.68
C ALA A 107 -3.39 11.76 5.33
N ILE A 108 -2.63 12.01 4.27
CA ILE A 108 -3.03 11.75 2.90
C ILE A 108 -1.93 11.01 2.13
N ALA A 109 -2.33 10.34 1.05
CA ALA A 109 -1.42 9.79 0.07
C ALA A 109 -1.71 10.38 -1.33
N ILE A 110 -0.66 10.69 -2.08
CA ILE A 110 -0.72 10.95 -3.53
C ILE A 110 -0.11 9.77 -4.29
N PHE A 111 -0.46 9.59 -5.56
CA PHE A 111 0.11 8.52 -6.38
C PHE A 111 0.53 9.01 -7.75
N GLY A 112 1.80 8.83 -8.09
CA GLY A 112 2.35 9.05 -9.41
C GLY A 112 2.81 7.75 -10.07
N SER A 113 3.12 7.81 -11.36
CA SER A 113 3.75 6.71 -12.09
C SER A 113 5.12 7.12 -12.60
N ALA A 114 6.07 6.17 -12.62
CA ALA A 114 7.38 6.39 -13.22
C ALA A 114 7.34 6.44 -14.76
N THR A 115 6.30 5.92 -15.42
CA THR A 115 6.25 5.73 -16.88
C THR A 115 5.15 6.55 -17.56
N GLU A 116 5.39 6.95 -18.81
CA GLU A 116 4.48 7.82 -19.57
C GLU A 116 3.20 7.10 -19.99
N THR A 117 3.31 5.85 -20.45
CA THR A 117 2.16 5.09 -20.94
C THR A 117 1.20 4.73 -19.81
N PHE A 118 1.71 4.31 -18.65
CA PHE A 118 0.88 4.09 -17.48
C PHE A 118 0.28 5.40 -16.99
N ALA A 119 1.06 6.47 -16.95
CA ALA A 119 0.57 7.80 -16.60
C ALA A 119 -0.63 8.23 -17.46
N GLN A 120 -0.51 8.09 -18.78
CA GLN A 120 -1.56 8.44 -19.73
C GLN A 120 -2.79 7.53 -19.59
N LYS A 121 -2.60 6.22 -19.42
CA LYS A 121 -3.73 5.29 -19.30
C LYS A 121 -4.47 5.42 -17.97
N ASN A 122 -3.75 5.72 -16.89
CA ASN A 122 -4.30 5.73 -15.53
C ASN A 122 -4.87 7.10 -15.14
N LEU A 123 -4.19 8.19 -15.51
CA LEU A 123 -4.55 9.56 -15.12
C LEU A 123 -4.86 10.48 -16.29
N ASN A 124 -4.80 9.99 -17.54
CA ASN A 124 -4.96 10.77 -18.77
C ASN A 124 -4.05 12.01 -18.79
N ARG A 125 -2.80 11.81 -18.35
CA ARG A 125 -1.76 12.83 -18.16
C ARG A 125 -0.38 12.22 -18.38
N SER A 126 0.58 13.03 -18.76
CA SER A 126 2.01 12.68 -18.75
C SER A 126 2.55 12.63 -17.33
N VAL A 127 3.74 12.05 -17.17
CA VAL A 127 4.47 12.06 -15.89
C VAL A 127 4.68 13.50 -15.40
N ALA A 128 5.03 14.43 -16.28
CA ALA A 128 5.17 15.85 -15.95
C ALA A 128 3.87 16.50 -15.46
N GLU A 129 2.75 16.24 -16.14
CA GLU A 129 1.43 16.79 -15.77
C GLU A 129 0.89 16.22 -14.45
N GLN A 130 1.29 14.99 -14.07
CA GLN A 130 0.94 14.44 -12.76
C GLN A 130 1.58 15.24 -11.63
N TYR A 131 2.85 15.60 -11.75
CA TYR A 131 3.51 16.45 -10.73
C TYR A 131 2.82 17.79 -10.55
N ALA A 132 2.48 18.45 -11.66
CA ALA A 132 1.78 19.73 -11.62
C ALA A 132 0.40 19.64 -10.93
N MET A 133 -0.22 18.46 -10.94
CA MET A 133 -1.46 18.19 -10.22
C MET A 133 -1.22 17.90 -8.73
N PHE A 134 -0.11 17.26 -8.36
CA PHE A 134 0.18 16.92 -6.96
C PHE A 134 0.75 18.09 -6.16
N GLU A 135 1.53 18.96 -6.80
CA GLU A 135 2.18 20.11 -6.14
C GLU A 135 1.20 20.97 -5.30
N PRO A 136 0.04 21.45 -5.83
CA PRO A 136 -0.89 22.23 -5.02
C PRO A 136 -1.49 21.43 -3.86
N VAL A 137 -1.78 20.14 -4.07
CA VAL A 137 -2.33 19.24 -3.04
C VAL A 137 -1.34 19.07 -1.89
N VAL A 138 -0.08 18.73 -2.21
CA VAL A 138 0.96 18.51 -1.20
C VAL A 138 1.26 19.79 -0.43
N LYS A 139 1.44 20.92 -1.14
CA LYS A 139 1.72 22.20 -0.48
C LYS A 139 0.61 22.62 0.48
N ARG A 140 -0.66 22.44 0.10
CA ARG A 140 -1.79 22.78 0.96
C ARG A 140 -1.91 21.82 2.14
N ALA A 141 -1.81 20.51 1.91
CA ALA A 141 -1.83 19.51 2.98
C ALA A 141 -0.72 19.74 4.01
N LEU A 142 0.49 20.10 3.58
CA LEU A 142 1.59 20.44 4.48
C LEU A 142 1.34 21.75 5.25
N ALA A 143 0.68 22.74 4.63
CA ALA A 143 0.30 23.98 5.30
C ALA A 143 -0.75 23.77 6.40
N ASP A 144 -1.55 22.70 6.27
CA ASP A 144 -2.57 22.27 7.23
C ASP A 144 -2.05 21.16 8.18
N ASP A 145 -0.73 21.04 8.31
CA ASP A 145 -0.03 20.08 9.21
C ASP A 145 -0.38 18.60 8.95
N MET A 146 -0.85 18.24 7.75
CA MET A 146 -1.10 16.86 7.37
C MET A 146 0.20 16.11 7.07
N TRP A 147 0.25 14.84 7.46
CA TRP A 147 1.29 13.93 7.01
C TRP A 147 1.02 13.47 5.57
N VAL A 148 2.03 13.54 4.71
CA VAL A 148 1.87 13.26 3.26
C VAL A 148 2.77 12.09 2.85
N ARG A 149 2.16 11.06 2.28
CA ARG A 149 2.82 9.93 1.62
C ARG A 149 2.75 10.07 0.10
N ALA A 150 3.81 9.68 -0.59
CA ALA A 150 3.83 9.57 -2.05
C ALA A 150 4.00 8.12 -2.49
N TYR A 151 3.17 7.68 -3.43
CA TYR A 151 3.33 6.42 -4.14
C TYR A 151 3.98 6.64 -5.51
N VAL A 152 4.91 5.76 -5.89
CA VAL A 152 5.41 5.65 -7.27
C VAL A 152 5.07 4.27 -7.80
N SER A 153 4.26 4.21 -8.85
CA SER A 153 3.96 2.97 -9.58
C SER A 153 4.98 2.69 -10.69
N MET A 154 4.98 1.45 -11.18
CA MET A 154 5.87 0.98 -12.28
C MET A 154 7.36 1.08 -11.94
N CYS A 155 7.74 1.03 -10.65
CA CYS A 155 9.15 1.10 -10.24
C CYS A 155 10.00 -0.06 -10.80
N PHE A 156 9.37 -1.22 -11.07
CA PHE A 156 10.07 -2.46 -11.36
C PHE A 156 9.83 -3.00 -12.77
N GLY A 157 8.98 -2.31 -13.54
CA GLY A 157 8.54 -2.74 -14.86
C GLY A 157 7.16 -2.16 -15.19
N ASP A 158 6.87 -2.08 -16.49
CA ASP A 158 5.61 -1.56 -17.03
C ASP A 158 5.01 -2.57 -18.02
N PRO A 159 3.67 -2.82 -17.98
CA PRO A 159 3.04 -3.81 -18.85
C PRO A 159 2.99 -3.41 -20.33
N TRP A 160 3.28 -2.15 -20.66
CA TRP A 160 3.31 -1.60 -22.01
C TRP A 160 4.72 -1.21 -22.46
N GLU A 161 5.52 -0.59 -21.58
CA GLU A 161 6.88 -0.13 -21.88
C GLU A 161 7.96 -1.19 -21.59
N GLY A 162 7.64 -2.22 -20.81
CA GLY A 162 8.56 -3.29 -20.45
C GLY A 162 9.53 -2.85 -19.34
N PRO A 163 10.84 -3.08 -19.47
CA PRO A 163 11.82 -2.67 -18.46
C PRO A 163 11.82 -1.15 -18.24
N VAL A 164 11.69 -0.73 -16.98
CA VAL A 164 11.77 0.69 -16.58
C VAL A 164 13.18 1.00 -16.06
N PRO A 165 13.89 2.00 -16.61
CA PRO A 165 15.21 2.38 -16.11
C PRO A 165 15.16 2.86 -14.65
N ILE A 166 16.11 2.43 -13.81
CA ILE A 166 16.20 2.84 -12.41
C ILE A 166 16.26 4.37 -12.26
N GLU A 167 17.07 5.06 -13.07
CA GLU A 167 17.18 6.53 -13.00
C GLU A 167 15.84 7.23 -13.27
N GLN A 168 14.98 6.67 -14.13
CA GLN A 168 13.66 7.25 -14.38
C GLN A 168 12.75 7.16 -13.13
N VAL A 169 12.87 6.08 -12.36
CA VAL A 169 12.18 5.91 -11.07
C VAL A 169 12.78 6.83 -10.02
N VAL A 170 14.10 6.97 -9.99
CA VAL A 170 14.82 7.86 -9.07
C VAL A 170 14.48 9.32 -9.31
N ASP A 171 14.48 9.79 -10.56
CA ASP A 171 14.08 11.16 -10.93
C ASP A 171 12.62 11.43 -10.53
N THR A 172 11.77 10.41 -10.63
CA THR A 172 10.36 10.50 -10.24
C THR A 172 10.21 10.61 -8.72
N ALA A 173 10.92 9.76 -7.98
CA ALA A 173 10.98 9.77 -6.53
C ALA A 173 11.52 11.10 -5.98
N GLU A 174 12.61 11.60 -6.54
CA GLU A 174 13.25 12.88 -6.18
C GLU A 174 12.24 14.03 -6.28
N ARG A 175 11.52 14.14 -7.42
CA ARG A 175 10.50 15.17 -7.61
C ARG A 175 9.37 15.11 -6.58
N LEU A 176 8.89 13.91 -6.21
CA LEU A 176 7.85 13.78 -5.18
C LEU A 176 8.36 14.16 -3.79
N MET A 177 9.59 13.77 -3.48
CA MET A 177 10.20 14.07 -2.18
C MET A 177 10.56 15.55 -2.04
N ASP A 178 10.92 16.21 -3.14
CA ASP A 178 11.17 17.67 -3.21
C ASP A 178 9.90 18.50 -2.96
N LEU A 179 8.70 17.93 -3.16
CA LEU A 179 7.45 18.58 -2.75
C LEU A 179 7.27 18.63 -1.22
N GLY A 180 8.12 17.92 -0.46
CA GLY A 180 8.03 17.81 0.99
C GLY A 180 7.28 16.57 1.49
N CYS A 181 7.08 15.55 0.64
CA CYS A 181 6.49 14.29 1.08
C CYS A 181 7.34 13.65 2.20
N HIS A 182 6.67 13.10 3.21
CA HIS A 182 7.34 12.55 4.39
C HIS A 182 7.88 11.14 4.12
N GLU A 183 7.13 10.35 3.33
CA GLU A 183 7.43 8.96 3.02
C GLU A 183 7.13 8.66 1.56
N LEU A 184 7.97 7.82 0.94
CA LEU A 184 7.87 7.36 -0.43
C LEU A 184 7.62 5.85 -0.47
N SER A 185 6.51 5.40 -1.06
CA SER A 185 6.24 3.98 -1.33
C SER A 185 6.63 3.60 -2.74
N LEU A 186 7.57 2.66 -2.88
CA LEU A 186 8.03 2.12 -4.16
C LEU A 186 7.15 0.94 -4.59
N GLY A 187 6.38 1.09 -5.66
CA GLY A 187 5.38 0.13 -6.13
C GLY A 187 5.87 -0.77 -7.26
N ASP A 188 5.94 -2.08 -7.01
CA ASP A 188 5.94 -3.13 -8.04
C ASP A 188 4.51 -3.53 -8.37
N THR A 189 3.80 -2.65 -9.06
CA THR A 189 2.36 -2.77 -9.31
C THR A 189 1.98 -3.98 -10.17
N ILE A 190 2.92 -4.53 -10.94
CA ILE A 190 2.69 -5.73 -11.77
C ILE A 190 3.38 -6.98 -11.21
N GLY A 191 4.15 -6.85 -10.12
CA GLY A 191 4.78 -7.97 -9.41
C GLY A 191 5.93 -8.63 -10.17
N VAL A 192 6.61 -7.91 -11.07
CA VAL A 192 7.69 -8.46 -11.93
C VAL A 192 9.09 -8.23 -11.36
N GLY A 193 9.19 -7.43 -10.30
CA GLY A 193 10.44 -7.12 -9.63
C GLY A 193 11.10 -8.36 -9.06
N THR A 194 12.42 -8.30 -8.93
CA THR A 194 13.24 -9.34 -8.28
C THR A 194 14.20 -8.68 -7.31
N THR A 195 14.76 -9.47 -6.38
CA THR A 195 15.58 -8.96 -5.26
C THR A 195 16.77 -8.13 -5.72
N GLY A 196 17.41 -8.48 -6.85
CA GLY A 196 18.49 -7.68 -7.43
C GLY A 196 18.03 -6.31 -7.95
N HIS A 197 16.79 -6.20 -8.43
CA HIS A 197 16.22 -4.91 -8.83
C HIS A 197 15.92 -4.04 -7.60
N VAL A 198 15.36 -4.65 -6.53
CA VAL A 198 15.11 -3.97 -5.25
C VAL A 198 16.38 -3.33 -4.72
N HIS A 199 17.45 -4.11 -4.60
CA HIS A 199 18.72 -3.64 -4.09
C HIS A 199 19.27 -2.44 -4.88
N ARG A 200 19.33 -2.59 -6.21
CA ARG A 200 19.86 -1.53 -7.08
C ARG A 200 19.03 -0.24 -7.06
N LEU A 201 17.71 -0.34 -6.95
CA LEU A 201 16.84 0.82 -6.86
C LEU A 201 17.03 1.55 -5.52
N LEU A 202 17.11 0.81 -4.40
CA LEU A 202 17.37 1.39 -3.09
C LEU A 202 18.76 2.06 -3.03
N GLU A 203 19.80 1.43 -3.58
CA GLU A 203 21.14 2.04 -3.69
C GLU A 203 21.11 3.36 -4.49
N ALA A 204 20.40 3.39 -5.62
CA ALA A 204 20.31 4.58 -6.46
C ALA A 204 19.54 5.73 -5.77
N LEU A 205 18.47 5.41 -5.03
CA LEU A 205 17.73 6.38 -4.22
C LEU A 205 18.59 6.93 -3.07
N ALA A 206 19.35 6.06 -2.40
CA ALA A 206 20.28 6.47 -1.35
C ALA A 206 21.37 7.41 -1.89
N ALA A 207 21.85 7.18 -3.13
CA ALA A 207 22.80 8.06 -3.79
C ALA A 207 22.23 9.47 -4.10
N ARG A 208 20.89 9.63 -4.15
CA ARG A 208 20.19 10.92 -4.23
C ARG A 208 19.80 11.49 -2.86
N GLY A 209 20.20 10.86 -1.76
CA GLY A 209 19.87 11.31 -0.40
C GLY A 209 18.47 10.95 0.07
N ILE A 210 17.78 10.04 -0.62
CA ILE A 210 16.50 9.47 -0.16
C ILE A 210 16.81 8.19 0.61
N GLY A 211 16.99 8.33 1.93
CA GLY A 211 17.32 7.23 2.83
C GLY A 211 16.16 6.26 3.08
N THR A 212 16.49 5.04 3.53
CA THR A 212 15.52 3.99 3.81
C THR A 212 14.57 4.31 4.97
N ASP A 213 14.91 5.28 5.81
CA ASP A 213 14.07 5.84 6.88
C ASP A 213 12.86 6.62 6.33
N ARG A 214 12.88 7.00 5.04
CA ARG A 214 11.79 7.66 4.32
C ARG A 214 11.19 6.79 3.21
N ILE A 215 11.68 5.56 3.05
CA ILE A 215 11.21 4.64 2.02
C ILE A 215 10.34 3.56 2.64
N ALA A 216 9.25 3.27 1.95
CA ALA A 216 8.44 2.10 2.10
C ALA A 216 8.40 1.32 0.79
N VAL A 217 8.00 0.05 0.86
CA VAL A 217 7.89 -0.80 -0.32
C VAL A 217 6.50 -1.40 -0.45
N HIS A 218 6.04 -1.52 -1.69
CA HIS A 218 4.73 -2.04 -2.04
C HIS A 218 4.90 -3.05 -3.19
N PHE A 219 4.83 -4.35 -2.86
CA PHE A 219 5.06 -5.41 -3.83
C PHE A 219 3.78 -6.21 -4.08
N HIS A 220 3.39 -6.32 -5.35
CA HIS A 220 2.37 -7.27 -5.76
C HIS A 220 2.95 -8.67 -5.95
N ASP A 221 2.18 -9.70 -5.61
CA ASP A 221 2.64 -11.09 -5.62
C ASP A 221 2.30 -11.84 -6.91
N THR A 222 2.01 -11.12 -7.99
CA THR A 222 1.60 -11.65 -9.31
C THR A 222 2.49 -12.80 -9.81
N TYR A 223 3.80 -12.74 -9.56
CA TYR A 223 4.78 -13.74 -9.95
C TYR A 223 5.43 -14.46 -8.75
N GLY A 224 4.82 -14.39 -7.55
CA GLY A 224 5.34 -15.01 -6.34
C GLY A 224 6.63 -14.37 -5.81
N GLN A 225 6.88 -13.11 -6.14
CA GLN A 225 8.10 -12.39 -5.79
C GLN A 225 7.95 -11.47 -4.58
N ALA A 226 6.73 -11.17 -4.13
CA ALA A 226 6.51 -10.05 -3.22
C ALA A 226 7.16 -10.25 -1.86
N LEU A 227 7.03 -11.46 -1.28
CA LEU A 227 7.67 -11.75 0.01
C LEU A 227 9.20 -11.74 -0.13
N ALA A 228 9.75 -12.31 -1.21
CA ALA A 228 11.20 -12.32 -1.43
C ALA A 228 11.77 -10.89 -1.60
N ASN A 229 11.08 -10.05 -2.38
CA ASN A 229 11.43 -8.64 -2.59
C ASN A 229 11.30 -7.82 -1.31
N THR A 230 10.27 -8.08 -0.51
CA THR A 230 10.10 -7.48 0.82
C THR A 230 11.28 -7.82 1.72
N MET A 231 11.63 -9.11 1.85
CA MET A 231 12.76 -9.53 2.68
C MET A 231 14.09 -8.97 2.18
N ALA A 232 14.24 -8.68 0.88
CA ALA A 232 15.41 -7.98 0.35
C ALA A 232 15.42 -6.50 0.78
N ALA A 233 14.31 -5.79 0.62
CA ALA A 233 14.20 -4.40 1.06
C ALA A 233 14.43 -4.22 2.56
N LEU A 234 13.91 -5.14 3.39
CA LEU A 234 14.13 -5.13 4.83
C LEU A 234 15.61 -5.31 5.19
N ARG A 235 16.34 -6.17 4.47
CA ARG A 235 17.78 -6.34 4.67
C ARG A 235 18.60 -5.11 4.29
N ASP A 236 18.10 -4.33 3.34
CA ASP A 236 18.68 -3.05 2.94
C ASP A 236 18.26 -1.90 3.89
N GLY A 237 17.47 -2.19 4.93
CA GLY A 237 17.15 -1.26 6.01
C GLY A 237 15.81 -0.55 5.87
N VAL A 238 14.97 -0.90 4.90
CA VAL A 238 13.56 -0.46 4.88
C VAL A 238 12.82 -1.06 6.08
N SER A 239 11.93 -0.29 6.70
CA SER A 239 11.15 -0.75 7.87
C SER A 239 9.63 -0.54 7.74
N VAL A 240 9.16 -0.08 6.57
CA VAL A 240 7.74 0.12 6.28
C VAL A 240 7.36 -0.68 5.02
N VAL A 241 6.34 -1.52 5.14
CA VAL A 241 5.92 -2.42 4.07
C VAL A 241 4.41 -2.33 3.88
N ASP A 242 3.99 -2.15 2.64
CA ASP A 242 2.57 -2.19 2.28
C ASP A 242 2.15 -3.63 2.02
N ALA A 243 1.05 -4.04 2.63
CA ALA A 243 0.44 -5.35 2.43
C ALA A 243 -1.08 -5.26 2.55
N ALA A 244 -1.79 -6.25 2.01
CA ALA A 244 -3.24 -6.32 2.10
C ALA A 244 -3.68 -7.60 2.80
N ALA A 245 -4.52 -7.48 3.83
CA ALA A 245 -5.05 -8.62 4.57
C ALA A 245 -5.77 -9.58 3.62
N GLY A 246 -5.47 -10.87 3.73
CA GLY A 246 -5.97 -11.92 2.86
C GLY A 246 -5.41 -11.88 1.44
N GLY A 247 -4.42 -11.04 1.13
CA GLY A 247 -3.93 -10.85 -0.24
C GLY A 247 -4.98 -10.20 -1.14
N LEU A 248 -5.75 -9.26 -0.60
CA LEU A 248 -6.73 -8.50 -1.38
C LEU A 248 -6.06 -7.64 -2.46
N GLY A 249 -6.83 -7.35 -3.50
CA GLY A 249 -6.36 -6.60 -4.66
C GLY A 249 -6.14 -7.49 -5.88
N GLY A 250 -5.48 -6.92 -6.87
CA GLY A 250 -5.36 -7.52 -8.20
C GLY A 250 -5.47 -6.44 -9.27
N CYS A 251 -4.70 -6.60 -10.34
CA CYS A 251 -4.74 -5.69 -11.46
C CYS A 251 -5.81 -6.15 -12.46
N PRO A 252 -6.83 -5.34 -12.80
CA PRO A 252 -7.86 -5.72 -13.79
C PRO A 252 -7.27 -5.99 -15.18
N TYR A 253 -6.05 -5.49 -15.45
CA TYR A 253 -5.33 -5.70 -16.71
C TYR A 253 -4.50 -6.98 -16.75
N ALA A 254 -4.18 -7.59 -15.60
CA ALA A 254 -3.45 -8.85 -15.50
C ALA A 254 -4.41 -9.97 -15.10
N LYS A 255 -4.88 -10.73 -16.09
CA LYS A 255 -5.92 -11.78 -15.96
C LYS A 255 -5.62 -12.88 -14.92
N SER A 256 -4.41 -12.93 -14.35
CA SER A 256 -3.94 -13.93 -13.39
C SER A 256 -3.22 -13.34 -12.16
N ALA A 257 -3.26 -12.03 -11.92
CA ALA A 257 -2.48 -11.42 -10.85
C ALA A 257 -3.08 -11.64 -9.47
N THR A 258 -2.28 -12.26 -8.59
CA THR A 258 -2.52 -12.55 -7.17
C THR A 258 -2.59 -11.31 -6.26
N GLY A 259 -2.52 -10.09 -6.81
CA GLY A 259 -2.76 -8.84 -6.07
C GLY A 259 -1.60 -8.43 -5.17
N ASN A 260 -1.91 -7.77 -4.07
CA ASN A 260 -0.94 -7.33 -3.07
C ASN A 260 -0.30 -8.52 -2.33
N LEU A 261 0.88 -8.31 -1.74
CA LEU A 261 1.39 -9.22 -0.72
C LEU A 261 0.36 -9.40 0.40
N ALA A 262 0.05 -10.65 0.73
CA ALA A 262 -0.85 -10.97 1.84
C ALA A 262 -0.22 -10.59 3.19
N THR A 263 -0.93 -9.81 4.00
CA THR A 263 -0.44 -9.37 5.31
C THR A 263 -0.12 -10.55 6.23
N GLU A 264 -0.88 -11.63 6.18
CA GLU A 264 -0.65 -12.83 7.00
C GLU A 264 0.62 -13.57 6.61
N ASP A 265 0.90 -13.65 5.31
CA ASP A 265 2.09 -14.31 4.78
C ASP A 265 3.34 -13.50 5.18
N LEU A 266 3.25 -12.17 5.18
CA LEU A 266 4.28 -11.28 5.72
C LEU A 266 4.46 -11.44 7.23
N VAL A 267 3.38 -11.38 8.02
CA VAL A 267 3.44 -11.52 9.48
C VAL A 267 4.04 -12.86 9.88
N TRP A 268 3.68 -13.95 9.20
CA TRP A 268 4.29 -15.26 9.43
C TRP A 268 5.80 -15.24 9.20
N ALA A 269 6.26 -14.64 8.10
CA ALA A 269 7.70 -14.54 7.83
C ALA A 269 8.43 -13.70 8.88
N LEU A 270 7.86 -12.55 9.26
CA LEU A 270 8.45 -11.62 10.23
C LEU A 270 8.50 -12.23 11.64
N HIS A 271 7.42 -12.86 12.10
CA HIS A 271 7.38 -13.54 13.40
C HIS A 271 8.40 -14.68 13.46
N GLY A 272 8.50 -15.49 12.39
CA GLY A 272 9.50 -16.56 12.30
C GLY A 272 10.94 -16.01 12.32
N ALA A 273 11.16 -14.84 11.72
CA ALA A 273 12.44 -14.15 11.72
C ALA A 273 12.74 -13.37 13.02
N GLY A 274 11.83 -13.38 14.00
CA GLY A 274 11.98 -12.66 15.27
C GLY A 274 11.80 -11.14 15.17
N VAL A 275 11.13 -10.65 14.13
CA VAL A 275 10.85 -9.21 13.91
C VAL A 275 9.52 -8.82 14.55
N GLU A 276 9.52 -7.72 15.29
CA GLU A 276 8.30 -7.20 15.92
C GLU A 276 7.39 -6.51 14.91
N THR A 277 6.09 -6.84 14.95
CA THR A 277 5.05 -6.19 14.11
C THR A 277 3.91 -5.60 14.92
N GLY A 278 3.70 -6.08 16.16
CA GLY A 278 2.54 -5.73 16.99
C GLY A 278 1.22 -6.38 16.55
N VAL A 279 1.25 -7.24 15.50
CA VAL A 279 0.05 -7.85 14.91
C VAL A 279 -0.24 -9.21 15.55
N ASP A 280 -1.49 -9.42 15.96
CA ASP A 280 -2.05 -10.73 16.31
C ASP A 280 -2.43 -11.48 15.03
N LEU A 281 -1.65 -12.50 14.70
CA LEU A 281 -1.84 -13.30 13.49
C LEU A 281 -3.15 -14.08 13.49
N ASP A 282 -3.58 -14.60 14.64
CA ASP A 282 -4.83 -15.39 14.71
C ASP A 282 -6.04 -14.46 14.46
N ALA A 283 -6.06 -13.28 15.08
CA ALA A 283 -7.10 -12.27 14.86
C ALA A 283 -7.09 -11.75 13.40
N LEU A 284 -5.92 -11.57 12.80
CA LEU A 284 -5.80 -11.18 11.39
C LEU A 284 -6.34 -12.26 10.45
N VAL A 285 -6.01 -13.54 10.69
CA VAL A 285 -6.54 -14.66 9.91
C VAL A 285 -8.06 -14.73 10.00
N GLU A 286 -8.63 -14.58 11.20
CA GLU A 286 -10.09 -14.55 11.38
C GLU A 286 -10.73 -13.38 10.62
N THR A 287 -10.08 -12.23 10.61
CA THR A 287 -10.51 -11.03 9.87
C THR A 287 -10.54 -11.30 8.37
N SER A 288 -9.51 -11.92 7.83
CA SER A 288 -9.42 -12.24 6.39
C SER A 288 -10.35 -13.37 5.98
N VAL A 289 -10.59 -14.37 6.84
CA VAL A 289 -11.63 -15.38 6.62
C VAL A 289 -13.01 -14.73 6.59
N TRP A 290 -13.27 -13.79 7.50
CA TRP A 290 -14.52 -13.04 7.50
C TRP A 290 -14.68 -12.22 6.22
N MET A 291 -13.65 -11.49 5.78
CA MET A 291 -13.72 -10.67 4.57
C MET A 291 -13.88 -11.52 3.30
N ALA A 292 -13.20 -12.67 3.22
CA ALA A 292 -13.38 -13.65 2.15
C ALA A 292 -14.85 -14.12 2.03
N ARG A 293 -15.55 -14.31 3.16
CA ARG A 293 -16.99 -14.63 3.16
C ARG A 293 -17.83 -13.48 2.62
N GLN A 294 -17.49 -12.23 2.97
CA GLN A 294 -18.19 -11.04 2.45
C GLN A 294 -18.01 -10.90 0.92
N LEU A 295 -16.83 -11.24 0.39
CA LEU A 295 -16.54 -11.21 -1.05
C LEU A 295 -17.05 -12.45 -1.80
N GLY A 296 -17.45 -13.51 -1.09
CA GLY A 296 -17.88 -14.77 -1.69
C GLY A 296 -16.78 -15.53 -2.44
N ARG A 297 -15.50 -15.29 -2.10
CA ARG A 297 -14.34 -15.95 -2.71
C ARG A 297 -13.28 -16.28 -1.66
N PRO A 298 -12.51 -17.38 -1.81
CA PRO A 298 -11.47 -17.72 -0.84
C PRO A 298 -10.33 -16.69 -0.84
N SER A 299 -9.64 -16.59 0.30
CA SER A 299 -8.42 -15.79 0.45
C SER A 299 -7.25 -16.44 -0.32
N PRO A 300 -6.49 -15.68 -1.14
CA PRO A 300 -5.26 -16.17 -1.75
C PRO A 300 -4.10 -16.37 -0.77
N SER A 301 -4.13 -15.77 0.43
CA SER A 301 -3.07 -15.95 1.44
C SER A 301 -2.80 -17.43 1.71
N ASN A 302 -1.52 -17.80 1.71
CA ASN A 302 -1.10 -19.16 2.04
C ASN A 302 -1.35 -19.48 3.51
N VAL A 303 -1.05 -18.53 4.40
CA VAL A 303 -1.24 -18.66 5.84
C VAL A 303 -2.72 -18.78 6.19
N VAL A 304 -3.59 -17.96 5.61
CA VAL A 304 -5.04 -18.08 5.82
C VAL A 304 -5.54 -19.45 5.39
N ARG A 305 -5.16 -19.94 4.21
CA ARG A 305 -5.57 -21.27 3.73
C ARG A 305 -5.12 -22.39 4.67
N ALA A 306 -3.87 -22.33 5.13
CA ALA A 306 -3.30 -23.33 6.04
C ALA A 306 -3.96 -23.32 7.43
N LEU A 307 -4.28 -22.14 7.97
CA LEU A 307 -4.79 -21.99 9.34
C LEU A 307 -6.32 -22.03 9.43
N ALA A 308 -7.05 -21.63 8.39
CA ALA A 308 -8.50 -21.71 8.34
C ALA A 308 -9.04 -23.13 8.03
N GLY A 309 -8.15 -24.07 7.68
CA GLY A 309 -8.51 -25.47 7.42
C GLY A 309 -9.28 -25.66 6.12
N ALA A 310 -8.94 -24.90 5.07
CA ALA A 310 -9.55 -25.04 3.73
C ALA A 310 -8.97 -26.21 2.94
#